data_AF-A0A537ZD64-F1
#
_entry.id   AF-A0A537ZD64-F1
#
_cell.length_a   1.000
_cell.length_b   1.000
_cell.length_c   1.000
_cell.angle_alpha   90.00
_cell.angle_beta   90.00
_cell.angle_gamma   90.00
#
_symmetry.space_group_name_H-M   'P 1'
#
loop_
_entity.id
_entity.type
_entity.pdbx_description
1 polymer ?
#
loop_
_entity_poly.entity_id
_entity_poly.type
_entity_poly.pdbx_seq_one_letter_code
_entity_poly.pdbx_strand_id
1 'polypeptide(L)'
;MFGRHADSGGLSYWRGLLVTGTPPIYVGDALVNSADYRGGQIASIFESYLHRAPNTSENNYYMFLTGMGWSFDNVRVSVLSTDEFFSSQAGGSNATFVIQLYQQLLGRQPDLGGLFYNVAQLNNGTPRSTVTASIV
;
A
#
# COMPACT_ATOMS: atom_id res chain seq x y z
N MET A 1 -11.81 -16.58 -5.46
CA MET A 1 -12.53 -17.05 -4.25
C MET A 1 -12.69 -15.86 -3.31
N PHE A 2 -13.86 -15.23 -3.32
CA PHE A 2 -14.17 -13.99 -2.60
C PHE A 2 -14.68 -14.31 -1.20
N GLY A 3 -13.75 -14.50 -0.27
CA GLY A 3 -14.07 -14.80 1.12
C GLY A 3 -13.19 -14.00 2.06
N ARG A 4 -13.54 -12.72 2.30
CA ARG A 4 -13.24 -12.02 3.56
C ARG A 4 -14.42 -11.10 3.88
N HIS A 5 -14.92 -11.29 5.10
CA HIS A 5 -16.14 -10.75 5.69
C HIS A 5 -16.39 -9.27 5.36
N ALA A 6 -17.54 -8.97 4.76
CA ALA A 6 -18.24 -7.74 5.15
C ALA A 6 -18.48 -7.88 6.66
N ASP A 7 -18.04 -6.91 7.47
CA ASP A 7 -18.36 -6.91 8.89
C ASP A 7 -19.90 -6.92 9.05
N SER A 8 -20.38 -7.33 10.21
CA SER A 8 -21.82 -7.48 10.46
C SER A 8 -22.62 -6.19 10.25
N GLY A 9 -21.97 -5.02 10.35
CA GLY A 9 -22.53 -3.71 10.02
C GLY A 9 -22.59 -3.46 8.51
N GLY A 10 -21.49 -3.68 7.79
CA GLY A 10 -21.43 -3.57 6.34
C GLY A 10 -22.44 -4.49 5.63
N LEU A 11 -22.50 -5.78 6.02
CA LEU A 11 -23.42 -6.75 5.41
C LEU A 11 -24.90 -6.35 5.59
N SER A 12 -25.27 -5.77 6.74
CA SER A 12 -26.63 -5.29 7.01
C SER A 12 -26.97 -4.06 6.17
N TYR A 13 -26.02 -3.14 6.01
CA TYR A 13 -26.17 -1.95 5.16
C TYR A 13 -26.37 -2.33 3.68
N TRP A 14 -25.53 -3.25 3.16
CA TRP A 14 -25.63 -3.72 1.77
C TRP A 14 -26.90 -4.51 1.50
N ARG A 15 -27.34 -5.35 2.45
CA ARG A 15 -28.65 -6.01 2.37
C ARG A 15 -29.78 -4.99 2.35
N GLY A 16 -29.71 -3.94 3.17
CA GLY A 16 -30.68 -2.85 3.17
C GLY A 16 -30.82 -2.19 1.80
N LEU A 17 -29.71 -1.84 1.15
CA LEU A 17 -29.71 -1.19 -0.16
C LEU A 17 -30.27 -2.06 -1.30
N LEU A 18 -30.00 -3.38 -1.27
CA LEU A 18 -30.55 -4.32 -2.23
C LEU A 18 -32.05 -4.54 -2.01
N VAL A 19 -32.51 -4.57 -0.76
CA VAL A 19 -33.93 -4.69 -0.41
C VAL A 19 -34.71 -3.42 -0.78
N THR A 20 -34.09 -2.24 -0.78
CA THR A 20 -34.72 -0.97 -1.20
C THR A 20 -34.65 -0.70 -2.71
N GLY A 21 -34.14 -1.64 -3.51
CA GLY A 21 -34.15 -1.55 -4.98
C GLY A 21 -32.97 -0.83 -5.62
N THR A 22 -31.86 -0.63 -4.89
CA THR A 22 -30.63 -0.06 -5.44
C THR A 22 -30.05 -1.02 -6.49
N PRO A 23 -29.77 -0.57 -7.72
CA PRO A 23 -29.22 -1.46 -8.75
C PRO A 23 -27.84 -2.00 -8.33
N PRO A 24 -27.53 -3.29 -8.60
CA PRO A 24 -26.28 -3.93 -8.18
C PRO A 24 -25.00 -3.22 -8.64
N ILE A 25 -25.05 -2.48 -9.75
CA ILE A 25 -23.92 -1.69 -10.27
C ILE A 25 -23.52 -0.55 -9.32
N TYR A 26 -24.49 0.09 -8.65
CA TYR A 26 -24.22 1.14 -7.65
C TYR A 26 -23.72 0.54 -6.33
N VAL A 27 -24.11 -0.70 -6.01
CA VAL A 27 -23.61 -1.44 -4.85
C VAL A 27 -22.15 -1.87 -5.06
N GLY A 28 -21.78 -2.30 -6.28
CA GLY A 28 -20.40 -2.65 -6.61
C GLY A 28 -19.45 -1.45 -6.51
N ASP A 29 -19.86 -0.29 -7.00
CA ASP A 29 -19.08 0.96 -6.89
C ASP A 29 -18.94 1.44 -5.44
N ALA A 30 -20.03 1.33 -4.65
CA ALA A 30 -20.02 1.65 -3.24
C ALA A 30 -19.20 0.65 -2.40
N LEU A 31 -19.08 -0.62 -2.83
CA LEU A 31 -18.25 -1.65 -2.20
C LEU A 31 -16.76 -1.41 -2.47
N VAL A 32 -16.36 -1.07 -3.70
CA VAL A 32 -14.96 -0.74 -4.04
C VAL A 32 -14.53 0.57 -3.37
N ASN A 33 -15.47 1.50 -3.16
CA ASN A 33 -15.23 2.72 -2.39
C ASN A 33 -15.55 2.58 -0.89
N SER A 34 -15.89 1.38 -0.40
CA SER A 34 -16.23 1.15 1.00
C SER A 34 -15.01 1.29 1.90
N ALA A 35 -15.26 1.68 3.15
CA ALA A 35 -14.20 1.75 4.14
C ALA A 35 -13.54 0.38 4.38
N ASP A 36 -14.31 -0.70 4.30
CA ASP A 36 -13.83 -2.07 4.50
C ASP A 36 -12.89 -2.52 3.38
N TYR A 37 -13.21 -2.20 2.11
CA TYR A 37 -12.32 -2.50 1.00
C TYR A 37 -11.00 -1.74 1.12
N ARG A 38 -11.06 -0.42 1.38
CA ARG A 38 -9.84 0.39 1.55
C ARG A 38 -9.00 -0.11 2.72
N GLY A 39 -9.62 -0.39 3.86
CA GLY A 39 -8.93 -0.95 5.04
C GLY A 39 -8.29 -2.31 4.73
N GLY A 40 -9.00 -3.19 4.02
CA GLY A 40 -8.47 -4.49 3.59
C GLY A 40 -7.27 -4.38 2.65
N GLN A 41 -7.29 -3.45 1.69
CA GLN A 41 -6.17 -3.21 0.78
C GLN A 41 -4.95 -2.62 1.53
N ILE A 42 -5.16 -1.66 2.44
CA ILE A 42 -4.10 -1.09 3.27
C ILE A 42 -3.46 -2.20 4.13
N ALA A 43 -4.28 -3.03 4.78
CA ALA A 43 -3.79 -4.17 5.55
C ALA A 43 -2.99 -5.15 4.70
N SER A 44 -3.46 -5.47 3.49
CA SER A 44 -2.74 -6.36 2.57
C SER A 44 -1.38 -5.80 2.16
N ILE A 45 -1.25 -4.49 1.95
CA ILE A 45 0.03 -3.84 1.63
C ILE A 45 1.01 -3.99 2.80
N PHE A 46 0.56 -3.68 4.02
CA PHE A 46 1.38 -3.82 5.22
C PHE A 46 1.84 -5.27 5.45
N GLU A 47 0.94 -6.25 5.31
CA GLU A 47 1.29 -7.66 5.45
C GLU A 47 2.30 -8.13 4.39
N SER A 48 2.15 -7.64 3.15
CA SER A 48 3.02 -8.04 2.03
C SER A 48 4.44 -7.49 2.17
N TYR A 49 4.59 -6.25 2.67
CA TYR A 49 5.87 -5.56 2.69
C TYR A 49 6.51 -5.41 4.07
N LEU A 50 5.73 -5.47 5.14
CA LEU A 50 6.23 -5.31 6.52
C LEU A 50 5.94 -6.53 7.40
N HIS A 51 5.21 -7.53 6.89
CA HIS A 51 4.87 -8.76 7.61
C HIS A 51 4.13 -8.53 8.93
N ARG A 52 3.31 -7.48 8.96
CA ARG A 52 2.42 -7.14 10.07
C ARG A 52 1.20 -6.38 9.57
N ALA A 53 0.17 -6.29 10.40
CA ALA A 53 -0.94 -5.38 10.18
C ALA A 53 -0.54 -3.92 10.49
N PRO A 54 -1.17 -2.93 9.84
CA PRO A 54 -1.03 -1.54 10.25
C PRO A 54 -1.60 -1.35 11.66
N ASN A 55 -0.99 -0.48 12.45
CA ASN A 55 -1.61 -0.04 13.70
C ASN A 55 -2.79 0.91 13.42
N THR A 56 -3.57 1.24 14.45
CA THR A 56 -4.76 2.10 14.31
C THR A 56 -4.45 3.46 13.69
N SER A 57 -3.34 4.10 14.06
CA SER A 57 -2.94 5.41 13.54
C SER A 57 -2.52 5.34 12.08
N GLU A 58 -1.73 4.34 11.70
CA GLU A 58 -1.31 4.09 10.32
C GLU A 58 -2.52 3.78 9.43
N ASN A 59 -3.42 2.92 9.90
CA ASN A 59 -4.64 2.60 9.17
C ASN A 59 -5.50 3.85 8.96
N ASN A 60 -5.75 4.63 10.00
CA ASN A 60 -6.53 5.86 9.90
C ASN A 60 -5.88 6.89 8.95
N TYR A 61 -4.55 7.00 8.98
CA TYR A 61 -3.80 7.88 8.08
C TYR A 61 -4.01 7.50 6.61
N TYR A 62 -3.80 6.23 6.26
CA TYR A 62 -3.97 5.78 4.87
C TYR A 62 -5.44 5.72 4.45
N MET A 63 -6.36 5.45 5.38
CA MET A 63 -7.81 5.55 5.13
C MET A 63 -8.24 6.97 4.78
N PHE A 64 -7.68 7.97 5.47
CA PHE A 64 -7.91 9.38 5.15
C PHE A 64 -7.37 9.74 3.76
N LEU A 65 -6.11 9.40 3.47
CA LEU A 65 -5.48 9.71 2.18
C LEU A 65 -6.21 9.05 0.99
N THR A 66 -6.54 7.77 1.11
CA THR A 66 -7.27 7.04 0.06
C THR A 66 -8.71 7.54 -0.09
N GLY A 67 -9.33 8.03 1.00
CA GLY A 67 -10.60 8.77 0.94
C GLY A 67 -10.52 10.10 0.19
N MET A 68 -9.35 10.72 0.14
CA MET A 68 -9.06 11.92 -0.67
C MET A 68 -8.61 11.60 -2.10
N GLY A 69 -8.64 10.33 -2.51
CA GLY A 69 -8.29 9.90 -3.87
C GLY A 69 -6.85 9.44 -4.05
N TRP A 70 -6.07 9.22 -2.99
CA TRP A 70 -4.79 8.51 -3.13
C TRP A 70 -5.02 7.09 -3.65
N SER A 71 -4.21 6.69 -4.64
CA SER A 71 -4.17 5.30 -5.11
C SER A 71 -3.49 4.38 -4.10
N PHE A 72 -3.80 3.09 -4.16
CA PHE A 72 -3.10 2.08 -3.37
C PHE A 72 -1.63 1.92 -3.77
N ASP A 73 -1.26 2.29 -5.00
CA ASP A 73 0.14 2.33 -5.43
C ASP A 73 0.92 3.43 -4.69
N ASN A 74 0.30 4.59 -4.45
CA ASN A 74 0.92 5.62 -3.61
C ASN A 74 1.05 5.16 -2.15
N VAL A 75 0.07 4.40 -1.63
CA VAL A 75 0.18 3.77 -0.30
C VAL A 75 1.35 2.78 -0.27
N ARG A 76 1.49 1.94 -1.29
CA ARG A 76 2.61 0.99 -1.43
C ARG A 76 3.96 1.71 -1.43
N VAL A 77 4.12 2.75 -2.26
CA VAL A 77 5.34 3.56 -2.31
C VAL A 77 5.65 4.19 -0.95
N SER A 78 4.63 4.71 -0.27
CA SER A 78 4.77 5.29 1.07
C SER A 78 5.26 4.27 2.09
N VAL A 79 4.65 3.08 2.14
CA VAL A 79 5.03 1.98 3.05
C VAL A 79 6.46 1.51 2.79
N LEU A 80 6.83 1.30 1.53
CA LEU A 80 8.19 0.90 1.14
C LEU A 80 9.26 1.96 1.45
N SER A 81 8.86 3.21 1.65
CA SER A 81 9.79 4.32 1.94
C SER A 81 10.06 4.51 3.44
N THR A 82 9.36 3.79 4.31
CA THR A 82 9.46 3.95 5.76
C THR A 82 10.80 3.48 6.34
N ASP A 83 11.17 4.02 7.50
CA ASP A 83 12.33 3.54 8.26
C ASP A 83 12.18 2.08 8.69
N GLU A 84 10.95 1.62 8.88
CA GLU A 84 10.67 0.23 9.22
C GLU A 84 10.98 -0.70 8.07
N PHE A 85 10.52 -0.42 6.85
CA PHE A 85 10.89 -1.22 5.68
C PHE A 85 12.42 -1.21 5.50
N PHE A 86 13.04 -0.04 5.61
CA PHE A 86 14.48 0.11 5.50
C PHE A 86 15.25 -0.76 6.50
N SER A 87 14.83 -0.75 7.77
CA SER A 87 15.56 -1.42 8.85
C SER A 87 15.24 -2.92 8.93
N SER A 88 13.95 -3.29 8.82
CA SER A 88 13.49 -4.67 9.03
C SER A 88 13.57 -5.54 7.78
N GLN A 89 13.31 -4.98 6.60
CA GLN A 89 13.20 -5.76 5.36
C GLN A 89 14.41 -5.57 4.44
N ALA A 90 14.96 -4.35 4.42
CA ALA A 90 16.13 -4.01 3.64
C ALA A 90 17.44 -4.08 4.42
N GLY A 91 17.44 -4.52 5.69
CA GLY A 91 18.67 -4.74 6.46
C GLY A 91 19.49 -3.48 6.78
N GLY A 92 18.88 -2.29 6.69
CA GLY A 92 19.47 -1.04 7.15
C GLY A 92 20.55 -0.43 6.25
N SER A 93 20.69 -0.89 4.99
CA SER A 93 21.66 -0.34 4.03
C SER A 93 20.97 0.21 2.78
N ASN A 94 21.49 1.32 2.24
CA ASN A 94 20.97 1.94 1.02
C ASN A 94 21.06 1.00 -0.19
N ALA A 95 22.11 0.16 -0.27
CA ALA A 95 22.28 -0.79 -1.37
C ALA A 95 21.22 -1.89 -1.36
N THR A 96 21.03 -2.52 -0.21
CA THR A 96 20.02 -3.57 -0.04
C THR A 96 18.61 -3.01 -0.13
N PHE A 97 18.38 -1.78 0.33
CA PHE A 97 17.12 -1.06 0.14
C PHE A 97 16.77 -0.88 -1.34
N VAL A 98 17.68 -0.35 -2.16
CA VAL A 98 17.44 -0.19 -3.60
C VAL A 98 17.18 -1.55 -4.28
N ILE A 99 17.95 -2.58 -3.93
CA ILE A 99 17.74 -3.94 -4.47
C ILE A 99 16.33 -4.44 -4.14
N GLN A 100 15.89 -4.28 -2.89
CA GLN A 100 14.54 -4.69 -2.48
C GLN A 100 13.46 -3.89 -3.19
N LEU A 101 13.62 -2.57 -3.35
CA LEU A 101 12.66 -1.75 -4.08
C LEU A 101 12.45 -2.24 -5.52
N TYR A 102 13.54 -2.51 -6.24
CA TYR A 102 13.46 -3.05 -7.61
C TYR A 102 12.72 -4.38 -7.64
N GLN A 103 12.98 -5.26 -6.68
CA GLN A 103 12.30 -6.55 -6.61
C GLN A 103 10.80 -6.40 -6.31
N GLN A 104 10.43 -5.52 -5.38
CA GLN A 104 9.05 -5.33 -4.95
C GLN A 104 8.18 -4.52 -5.92
N LEU A 105 8.79 -3.57 -6.64
CA LEU A 105 8.08 -2.65 -7.54
C LEU A 105 8.11 -3.12 -8.99
N LEU A 106 9.24 -3.67 -9.45
CA LEU A 106 9.46 -4.05 -10.85
C LEU A 106 9.58 -5.57 -11.06
N GLY A 107 9.64 -6.36 -9.99
CA GLY A 107 9.79 -7.82 -10.09
C GLY A 107 11.13 -8.27 -10.66
N ARG A 108 12.15 -7.40 -10.66
CA ARG A 108 13.48 -7.67 -11.23
C ARG A 108 14.59 -7.12 -10.34
N GLN A 109 15.82 -7.55 -10.60
CA GLN A 109 17.01 -6.93 -10.02
C GLN A 109 17.34 -5.60 -10.73
N PRO A 110 17.95 -4.63 -10.02
CA PRO A 110 18.51 -3.45 -10.66
C PRO A 110 19.70 -3.85 -11.54
N ASP A 111 19.90 -3.14 -12.64
CA ASP A 111 21.18 -3.15 -13.33
C ASP A 111 22.22 -2.39 -12.48
N LEU A 112 23.51 -2.62 -12.75
CA LEU A 112 24.59 -2.02 -11.97
C LEU A 112 24.52 -0.48 -11.97
N GLY A 113 24.23 0.14 -13.12
CA GLY A 113 24.14 1.60 -13.23
C GLY A 113 22.99 2.17 -12.39
N GLY A 114 21.80 1.58 -12.52
CA GLY A 114 20.62 1.94 -11.74
C GLY A 114 20.83 1.77 -10.24
N LEU A 115 21.50 0.69 -9.80
CA LEU A 115 21.85 0.48 -8.40
C LEU A 115 22.78 1.58 -7.89
N PHE A 116 23.91 1.83 -8.57
CA PHE A 116 24.89 2.83 -8.13
C PHE A 116 24.30 4.23 -8.09
N TYR A 117 23.51 4.62 -9.09
CA TYR A 117 22.86 5.92 -9.14
C TYR A 117 21.93 6.14 -7.94
N ASN A 118 21.00 5.21 -7.70
CA ASN A 118 20.03 5.34 -6.61
C ASN A 118 20.68 5.29 -5.23
N VAL A 119 21.71 4.45 -5.04
CA VAL A 119 22.48 4.41 -3.79
C VAL A 119 23.22 5.73 -3.55
N ALA A 120 23.83 6.31 -4.59
CA ALA A 120 24.48 7.61 -4.47
C ALA A 120 23.50 8.72 -4.09
N GLN A 121 22.29 8.72 -4.67
CA GLN A 121 21.22 9.66 -4.29
C GLN A 121 20.88 9.56 -2.79
N LEU A 122 20.68 8.33 -2.28
CA LEU A 122 20.40 8.11 -0.86
C LEU A 122 21.57 8.52 0.05
N ASN A 123 22.81 8.23 -0.36
CA ASN A 123 24.01 8.64 0.39
C ASN A 123 24.18 10.16 0.44
N ASN A 124 23.72 10.87 -0.60
CA ASN A 124 23.72 12.33 -0.67
C ASN A 124 22.53 12.97 0.07
N GLY A 125 21.72 12.19 0.79
CA GLY A 125 20.60 12.68 1.60
C GLY A 125 19.30 12.86 0.84
N THR A 126 19.17 12.31 -0.38
CA THR A 126 17.88 12.27 -1.07
C THR A 126 16.89 11.43 -0.24
N PRO A 127 15.67 11.91 0.02
CA PRO A 127 14.68 11.14 0.76
C PRO A 127 14.37 9.79 0.09
N ARG A 128 14.17 8.74 0.91
CA ARG A 128 13.82 7.40 0.41
C ARG A 128 12.53 7.39 -0.40
N SER A 129 11.56 8.25 -0.05
CA SER A 129 10.32 8.41 -0.81
C SER A 129 10.56 8.91 -2.23
N THR A 130 11.47 9.87 -2.42
CA THR A 130 11.85 10.37 -3.74
C THR A 130 12.51 9.29 -4.58
N VAL A 131 13.43 8.51 -4.00
CA VAL A 131 14.10 7.41 -4.71
C VAL A 131 13.11 6.30 -5.06
N THR A 132 12.24 5.92 -4.13
CA THR A 132 11.19 4.90 -4.36
C THR A 132 10.24 5.30 -5.47
N ALA A 133 9.79 6.56 -5.49
CA ALA A 133 8.92 7.09 -6.54
C ALA A 133 9.61 7.16 -7.91
N SER A 134 10.93 7.26 -7.97
CA SER A 134 11.68 7.31 -9.24
C SER A 134 11.88 5.94 -9.90
N ILE A 135 11.58 4.85 -9.20
CA ILE A 135 11.75 3.47 -9.68
C ILE A 135 10.47 2.95 -10.37
N VAL A 136 9.30 3.56 -10.11
CA VAL A 136 7.99 3.18 -10.66
C VAL A 136 7.58 3.99 -11.88
#